data_AF-A0A4S8LU46-F1
#
_entry.id   AF-A0A4S8LU46-F1
#
_cell.length_a   1.000
_cell.length_b   1.000
_cell.length_c   1.000
_cell.angle_alpha   90.00
_cell.angle_beta   90.00
_cell.angle_gamma   90.00
#
_symmetry.space_group_name_H-M   'P 1'
#
loop_
_entity.id
_entity.type
_entity.pdbx_description
1 polymer ?
#
loop_
_entity_poly.entity_id
_entity_poly.type
_entity_poly.pdbx_seq_one_letter_code
_entity_poly.pdbx_strand_id
1 'polypeptide(L)'
;DEVDVREKAEYPDSTAGEAIGLDQGVHERWKKLFKGKASEMKEGDEHFHPFSSKLDWEIVRWAISEQISQTSFNKLLEIPEMKERLGLGFHNARSMLQKVDSIPERCGEWKIKQIRFKDRASQGIEETFHVYHHDPVKAVQALWGDPAFADHLVYKPSRIFTQGAQDQRSRIYSEMWTGKWWWAVQ
;
A
#
# COMPACT_ATOMS: atom_id res chain seq x y z
N ASP A 1 -29.90 5.55 23.65
CA ASP A 1 -29.74 4.08 23.66
C ASP A 1 -28.90 3.63 22.48
N GLU A 2 -27.59 3.56 22.67
CA GLU A 2 -26.69 2.85 21.76
C GLU A 2 -27.04 1.36 21.85
N VAL A 3 -27.63 0.84 20.78
CA VAL A 3 -27.86 -0.60 20.66
C VAL A 3 -26.50 -1.24 20.47
N ASP A 4 -25.99 -1.89 21.52
CA ASP A 4 -24.79 -2.74 21.49
C ASP A 4 -25.07 -3.93 20.55
N VAL A 5 -24.86 -3.72 19.25
CA VAL A 5 -25.02 -4.76 18.22
C VAL A 5 -23.86 -5.72 18.37
N ARG A 6 -24.07 -6.76 19.17
CA ARG A 6 -23.11 -7.84 19.28
C ARG A 6 -23.22 -8.74 18.06
N GLU A 7 -22.08 -9.06 17.46
CA GLU A 7 -21.97 -9.88 16.25
C GLU A 7 -21.48 -11.29 16.61
N LYS A 8 -22.10 -12.31 16.02
CA LYS A 8 -21.65 -13.72 16.13
C LYS A 8 -21.15 -14.21 14.78
N ALA A 9 -19.90 -14.67 14.73
CA ALA A 9 -19.25 -15.23 13.55
C ALA A 9 -19.24 -16.77 13.55
N GLU A 10 -19.59 -17.40 12.43
CA GLU A 10 -19.50 -18.84 12.20
C GLU A 10 -18.67 -19.15 10.94
N TYR A 11 -17.96 -20.28 10.91
CA TYR A 11 -17.05 -20.72 9.83
C TYR A 11 -17.43 -22.11 9.29
N PRO A 12 -17.15 -22.45 8.02
CA PRO A 12 -17.61 -23.70 7.39
C PRO A 12 -16.93 -24.97 7.89
N ASP A 13 -15.62 -24.88 8.12
CA ASP A 13 -14.77 -25.96 8.62
C ASP A 13 -13.65 -25.33 9.47
N SER A 14 -13.09 -26.12 10.39
CA SER A 14 -11.84 -25.85 11.10
C SER A 14 -10.63 -25.65 10.17
N THR A 15 -10.64 -26.28 8.98
CA THR A 15 -9.61 -26.18 7.94
C THR A 15 -9.93 -25.12 6.86
N ALA A 16 -11.05 -24.41 6.97
CA ALA A 16 -11.44 -23.36 6.02
C ALA A 16 -10.43 -22.20 6.05
N GLY A 17 -9.75 -21.97 4.93
CA GLY A 17 -8.66 -20.99 4.83
C GLY A 17 -7.30 -21.52 5.33
N GLU A 18 -7.16 -22.83 5.55
CA GLU A 18 -5.87 -23.46 5.86
C GLU A 18 -4.91 -23.26 4.68
N ALA A 19 -3.70 -22.83 4.99
CA ALA A 19 -2.70 -22.50 4.00
C ALA A 19 -2.26 -23.77 3.23
N ILE A 20 -2.75 -23.95 2.00
CA ILE A 20 -2.30 -25.02 1.09
C ILE A 20 -0.83 -24.80 0.63
N GLY A 21 -0.29 -23.64 0.97
CA GLY A 21 1.12 -23.30 0.87
C GLY A 21 1.26 -21.79 0.92
N LEU A 22 1.64 -21.24 2.08
CA LEU A 22 2.38 -19.98 2.02
C LEU A 22 3.73 -20.36 1.44
N ASP A 23 4.02 -19.90 0.23
CA ASP A 23 5.42 -19.73 -0.14
C ASP A 23 6.04 -18.89 0.99
N GLN A 24 6.86 -19.54 1.84
CA GLN A 24 7.49 -18.91 3.01
C GLN A 24 8.21 -17.61 2.61
N GLY A 25 8.50 -17.48 1.31
CA GLY A 25 9.04 -16.31 0.66
C GLY A 25 8.20 -15.04 0.65
N VAL A 26 6.87 -14.97 0.78
CA VAL A 26 6.17 -13.67 0.52
C VAL A 26 6.47 -12.61 1.59
N HIS A 27 6.23 -12.91 2.86
CA HIS A 27 6.60 -12.02 3.96
C HIS A 27 8.12 -11.88 4.10
N GLU A 28 8.88 -12.95 3.83
CA GLU A 28 10.35 -12.88 3.85
C GLU A 28 10.92 -12.02 2.71
N ARG A 29 10.31 -12.04 1.53
CA ARG A 29 10.66 -11.22 0.37
C ARG A 29 10.29 -9.77 0.63
N TRP A 30 9.10 -9.52 1.18
CA TRP A 30 8.71 -8.19 1.62
C TRP A 30 9.70 -7.66 2.66
N LYS A 31 10.01 -8.46 3.69
CA LYS A 31 11.06 -8.14 4.66
C LYS A 31 12.40 -7.91 3.95
N LYS A 32 12.88 -8.75 3.04
CA LYS A 32 14.15 -8.54 2.33
C LYS A 32 14.19 -7.23 1.54
N LEU A 33 13.08 -6.88 0.87
CA LEU A 33 12.96 -5.62 0.11
C LEU A 33 13.11 -4.39 1.01
N PHE A 34 12.57 -4.43 2.24
CA PHE A 34 12.55 -3.28 3.15
C PHE A 34 13.54 -3.35 4.33
N LYS A 35 14.17 -4.51 4.59
CA LYS A 35 15.09 -4.75 5.71
C LYS A 35 16.56 -4.60 5.32
N GLY A 36 16.90 -4.66 4.02
CA GLY A 36 18.28 -4.72 3.51
C GLY A 36 19.22 -3.55 3.87
N LYS A 37 18.72 -2.50 4.53
CA LYS A 37 19.52 -1.35 5.01
C LYS A 37 19.05 -0.77 6.36
N ALA A 38 18.00 -1.35 6.96
CA ALA A 38 17.45 -0.88 8.23
C ALA A 38 18.33 -1.30 9.44
N SER A 39 19.12 -2.38 9.30
CA SER A 39 19.94 -2.96 10.37
C SER A 39 21.08 -2.08 10.89
N GLU A 40 21.39 -0.97 10.22
CA GLU A 40 22.41 0.01 10.65
C GLU A 40 21.80 1.29 11.24
N MET A 41 20.46 1.40 11.28
CA MET A 41 19.75 2.59 11.76
C MET A 41 19.34 2.45 13.23
N LYS A 42 19.18 3.60 13.92
CA LYS A 42 18.73 3.62 15.31
C LYS A 42 17.31 3.05 15.41
N GLU A 43 17.07 2.28 16.47
CA GLU A 43 15.77 1.68 16.78
C GLU A 43 14.69 2.77 16.82
N GLY A 44 13.80 2.76 15.82
CA GLY A 44 12.76 3.79 15.59
C GLY A 44 12.80 4.44 14.19
N ASP A 45 13.99 4.67 13.63
CA ASP A 45 14.15 5.31 12.31
C ASP A 45 14.05 4.32 11.13
N GLU A 46 14.02 3.01 11.39
CA GLU A 46 13.87 1.96 10.37
C GLU A 46 12.65 2.17 9.46
N HIS A 47 11.58 2.74 10.00
CA HIS A 47 10.33 3.03 9.27
C HIS A 47 10.50 4.08 8.17
N PHE A 48 11.54 4.91 8.26
CA PHE A 48 11.79 6.01 7.32
C PHE A 48 12.87 5.67 6.30
N HIS A 49 13.40 4.44 6.26
CA HIS A 49 14.33 4.03 5.21
C HIS A 49 13.70 4.26 3.81
N PRO A 50 14.41 4.86 2.83
CA PRO A 50 15.85 5.12 2.73
C PRO A 50 16.35 6.46 3.30
N PHE A 51 15.50 7.19 4.02
CA PHE A 51 15.85 8.46 4.62
C PHE A 51 16.65 8.27 5.90
N SER A 52 17.50 9.25 6.21
CA SER A 52 18.42 9.17 7.36
C SER A 52 17.71 9.48 8.68
N SER A 53 16.54 10.11 8.62
CA SER A 53 15.73 10.48 9.78
C SER A 53 14.27 10.67 9.38
N LYS A 54 13.36 10.69 10.36
CA LYS A 54 11.97 11.11 10.17
C LYS A 54 11.85 12.50 9.54
N LEU A 55 12.68 13.46 10.00
CA LEU A 55 12.65 14.84 9.53
C LEU A 55 13.04 14.94 8.05
N ASP A 56 14.03 14.16 7.60
CA ASP A 56 14.37 14.02 6.18
C ASP A 56 13.10 13.65 5.40
N TRP A 57 12.41 12.57 5.80
CA TRP A 57 11.22 12.06 5.11
C TRP A 57 10.08 13.08 5.08
N GLU A 58 9.82 13.78 6.19
CA GLU A 58 8.75 14.79 6.27
C GLU A 58 8.98 15.95 5.31
N ILE A 59 10.22 16.44 5.20
CA ILE A 59 10.57 17.53 4.28
C ILE A 59 10.47 17.08 2.83
N VAL A 60 10.94 15.87 2.50
CA VAL A 60 10.80 15.32 1.15
C VAL A 60 9.33 15.14 0.79
N ARG A 61 8.53 14.56 1.69
CA ARG A 61 7.09 14.39 1.50
C ARG A 61 6.41 15.73 1.27
N TRP A 62 6.70 16.73 2.09
CA TRP A 62 6.15 18.08 1.92
C TRP A 62 6.52 18.67 0.55
N ALA A 63 7.81 18.64 0.19
CA ALA A 63 8.30 19.22 -1.06
C ALA A 63 7.64 18.59 -2.31
N ILE A 64 7.45 17.26 -2.30
CA ILE A 64 6.79 16.54 -3.39
C ILE A 64 5.29 16.84 -3.42
N SER A 65 4.64 16.85 -2.25
CA SER A 65 3.18 17.08 -2.16
C SER A 65 2.79 18.47 -2.65
N GLU A 66 3.59 19.48 -2.30
CA GLU A 66 3.42 20.88 -2.72
C GLU A 66 3.98 21.16 -4.12
N GLN A 67 4.54 20.16 -4.80
CA GLN A 67 5.15 20.28 -6.14
C GLN A 67 6.19 21.40 -6.22
N ILE A 68 7.02 21.53 -5.18
CA ILE A 68 8.06 22.56 -5.12
C ILE A 68 9.06 22.33 -6.26
N SER A 69 9.35 23.39 -7.01
CA SER A 69 10.35 23.30 -8.08
C SER A 69 11.72 22.93 -7.51
N GLN A 70 12.47 22.08 -8.23
CA GLN A 70 13.83 21.69 -7.82
C GLN A 70 14.74 22.90 -7.61
N THR A 71 14.57 23.94 -8.44
CA THR A 71 15.32 25.19 -8.33
C THR A 71 15.00 25.95 -7.03
N SER A 72 13.72 26.06 -6.67
CA SER A 72 13.32 26.71 -5.42
C SER A 72 13.81 25.94 -4.20
N PHE A 73 13.73 24.61 -4.25
CA PHE A 73 14.23 23.76 -3.17
C PHE A 73 15.76 23.86 -3.02
N ASN A 74 16.50 23.92 -4.13
CA ASN A 74 17.96 24.13 -4.07
C ASN A 74 18.31 25.48 -3.42
N LYS A 75 17.61 26.55 -3.76
CA LYS A 75 17.81 27.87 -3.12
C LYS A 75 17.56 27.83 -1.61
N LEU A 76 16.57 27.05 -1.17
CA LEU A 76 16.31 26.83 0.26
C LEU A 76 17.50 26.12 0.93
N LEU A 77 18.04 25.10 0.28
CA LEU A 77 19.18 24.32 0.78
C LEU A 77 20.53 25.05 0.71
N GLU A 78 20.63 26.10 -0.10
CA GLU A 78 21.78 26.99 -0.16
C GLU A 78 21.89 27.91 1.07
N ILE A 79 20.81 28.07 1.85
CA ILE A 79 20.83 28.82 3.11
C ILE A 79 21.68 28.04 4.14
N PRO A 80 22.87 28.54 4.55
CA PRO A 80 23.84 27.77 5.33
C PRO A 80 23.27 27.24 6.65
N GLU A 81 22.56 28.10 7.38
CA GLU A 81 21.97 27.77 8.68
C GLU A 81 20.84 26.75 8.57
N MET A 82 20.11 26.74 7.46
CA MET A 82 18.98 25.84 7.27
C MET A 82 19.46 24.41 7.03
N LYS A 83 20.48 24.25 6.20
CA LYS A 83 21.07 22.93 5.93
C LYS A 83 21.73 22.32 7.17
N GLU A 84 22.47 23.12 7.95
CA GLU A 84 23.09 22.66 9.19
C GLU A 84 22.05 22.31 10.26
N ARG A 85 21.04 23.16 10.48
CA ARG A 85 20.04 22.94 11.55
C ARG A 85 19.12 21.76 11.28
N LEU A 86 18.79 21.51 10.01
CA LEU A 86 17.91 20.41 9.63
C LEU A 86 18.65 19.06 9.59
N GLY A 87 19.98 19.05 9.51
CA GLY A 87 20.77 17.81 9.49
C GLY A 87 20.41 16.89 8.33
N LEU A 88 20.08 17.47 7.16
CA LEU A 88 19.49 16.71 6.06
C LEU A 88 20.48 15.71 5.45
N GLY A 89 19.99 14.51 5.17
CA GLY A 89 20.78 13.46 4.51
C GLY A 89 20.95 13.65 2.99
N PHE A 90 20.55 14.79 2.43
CA PHE A 90 20.69 15.16 1.02
C PHE A 90 21.09 16.63 0.88
N HIS A 91 21.77 16.99 -0.20
CA HIS A 91 22.38 18.32 -0.37
C HIS A 91 21.73 19.16 -1.47
N ASN A 92 20.83 18.57 -2.26
CA ASN A 92 20.06 19.25 -3.32
C ASN A 92 18.80 18.43 -3.66
N ALA A 93 17.90 19.01 -4.44
CA ALA A 93 16.70 18.35 -4.94
C ALA A 93 17.01 17.06 -5.71
N ARG A 94 18.14 16.99 -6.41
CA ARG A 94 18.53 15.79 -7.17
C ARG A 94 18.84 14.60 -6.25
N SER A 95 19.67 14.80 -5.23
CA SER A 95 20.01 13.77 -4.25
C SER A 95 18.81 13.37 -3.39
N MET A 96 17.91 14.31 -3.12
CA MET A 96 16.61 14.03 -2.53
C MET A 96 15.78 13.07 -3.41
N LEU A 97 15.61 13.40 -4.69
CA LEU A 97 14.83 12.57 -5.63
C LEU A 97 15.49 11.21 -5.85
N GLN A 98 16.82 11.12 -5.88
CA GLN A 98 17.53 9.83 -5.93
C GLN A 98 17.23 8.93 -4.72
N LYS A 99 17.05 9.50 -3.52
CA LYS A 99 16.60 8.71 -2.36
C LYS A 99 15.17 8.20 -2.58
N VAL A 100 14.28 9.03 -3.13
CA VAL A 100 12.90 8.62 -3.46
C VAL A 100 12.89 7.50 -4.49
N ASP A 101 13.68 7.63 -5.56
CA ASP A 101 13.80 6.61 -6.61
C ASP A 101 14.42 5.31 -6.10
N SER A 102 15.18 5.35 -5.00
CA SER A 102 15.74 4.16 -4.36
C SER A 102 14.72 3.36 -3.53
N ILE A 103 13.52 3.90 -3.31
CA ILE A 103 12.44 3.19 -2.62
C ILE A 103 12.02 2.01 -3.50
N PRO A 104 12.13 0.76 -3.00
CA PRO A 104 11.73 -0.41 -3.78
C PRO A 104 10.25 -0.34 -4.17
N GLU A 105 9.95 -0.69 -5.42
CA GLU A 105 8.57 -0.82 -5.87
C GLU A 105 7.85 -1.92 -5.08
N ARG A 106 6.77 -1.54 -4.39
CA ARG A 106 5.98 -2.48 -3.57
C ARG A 106 5.20 -3.45 -4.45
N CYS A 107 4.55 -2.96 -5.50
CA CYS A 107 3.58 -3.72 -6.31
C CYS A 107 4.12 -4.21 -7.67
N GLY A 108 5.44 -4.33 -7.80
CA GLY A 108 6.11 -4.60 -9.07
C GLY A 108 6.21 -3.37 -9.97
N GLU A 109 6.62 -3.60 -11.22
CA GLU A 109 6.91 -2.55 -12.19
C GLU A 109 5.64 -1.89 -12.74
N TRP A 110 5.64 -0.56 -12.73
CA TRP A 110 4.65 0.24 -13.44
C TRP A 110 4.71 -0.04 -14.94
N LYS A 111 3.55 -0.35 -15.53
CA LYS A 111 3.40 -0.50 -16.98
C LYS A 111 2.62 0.68 -17.52
N ILE A 112 3.10 1.21 -18.64
CA ILE A 112 2.44 2.31 -19.36
C ILE A 112 1.88 1.74 -20.66
N LYS A 113 0.58 1.88 -20.86
CA LYS A 113 -0.09 1.55 -22.13
C LYS A 113 -0.71 2.79 -22.73
N GLN A 114 -0.53 2.95 -24.04
CA GLN A 114 -1.20 3.99 -24.78
C GLN A 114 -2.50 3.44 -25.35
N ILE A 115 -3.62 4.09 -25.03
CA ILE A 115 -4.92 3.78 -25.62
C ILE A 115 -5.37 4.94 -26.50
N ARG A 116 -6.08 4.60 -27.58
CA ARG A 116 -6.67 5.56 -28.52
C ARG A 116 -8.13 5.16 -28.76
N PHE A 117 -8.99 6.16 -28.84
CA PHE A 117 -10.41 5.96 -29.08
C PHE A 117 -10.74 6.29 -30.54
N LYS A 118 -11.27 5.31 -31.27
CA LYS A 118 -11.51 5.42 -32.72
C LYS A 118 -12.63 6.41 -33.07
N ASP A 119 -13.62 6.55 -32.20
CA ASP A 119 -14.71 7.50 -32.31
C ASP A 119 -14.21 8.96 -32.32
N ARG A 120 -13.24 9.30 -31.47
CA ARG A 120 -12.62 10.64 -31.41
C ARG A 120 -11.71 10.92 -32.61
N ALA A 121 -10.98 9.91 -33.08
CA ALA A 121 -10.18 10.03 -34.30
C ALA A 121 -11.03 10.41 -35.53
N SER A 122 -12.28 9.96 -35.60
CA SER A 122 -13.21 10.33 -36.69
C SER A 122 -13.67 11.79 -36.66
N GLN A 123 -13.50 12.48 -35.53
CA GLN A 123 -13.75 13.92 -35.39
C GLN A 123 -12.48 14.77 -35.64
N GLY A 124 -11.40 14.15 -36.14
CA GLY A 124 -10.14 14.84 -36.44
C GLY A 124 -9.25 15.10 -35.22
N ILE A 125 -9.60 14.53 -34.05
CA ILE A 125 -8.85 14.70 -32.81
C ILE A 125 -8.11 13.39 -32.51
N GLU A 126 -6.80 13.38 -32.77
CA GLU A 126 -5.94 12.23 -32.44
C GLU A 126 -5.43 12.33 -30.99
N GLU A 127 -6.31 11.99 -30.04
CA GLU A 127 -5.96 11.95 -28.61
C GLU A 127 -5.41 10.57 -28.22
N THR A 128 -4.20 10.56 -27.65
CA THR A 128 -3.59 9.37 -27.03
C THR A 128 -3.61 9.53 -25.52
N PHE A 129 -4.12 8.52 -24.81
CA PHE A 129 -4.15 8.49 -23.35
C PHE A 129 -3.14 7.48 -22.81
N HIS A 130 -2.36 7.88 -21.81
CA HIS A 130 -1.48 6.99 -21.07
C HIS A 130 -2.24 6.36 -19.90
N VAL A 131 -2.34 5.04 -19.90
CA VAL A 131 -2.86 4.24 -18.78
C VAL A 131 -1.68 3.62 -18.04
N TYR A 132 -1.56 3.97 -16.77
CA TYR A 132 -0.57 3.42 -15.85
C TYR A 132 -1.22 2.27 -15.08
N HIS A 133 -0.63 1.08 -15.12
CA HIS A 133 -1.18 -0.08 -14.44
C HIS A 133 -0.09 -1.03 -13.94
N HIS A 134 -0.45 -1.88 -12.97
CA HIS A 134 0.41 -2.95 -12.45
C HIS A 134 -0.05 -4.32 -12.95
N ASP A 135 0.78 -5.33 -12.69
CA ASP A 135 0.34 -6.72 -12.74
C ASP A 135 -0.55 -7.00 -11.51
N PRO A 136 -1.84 -7.38 -11.69
CA PRO A 136 -2.74 -7.59 -10.56
C PRO A 136 -2.25 -8.68 -9.61
N VAL A 137 -1.55 -9.71 -10.11
CA VAL A 137 -1.02 -10.79 -9.26
C VAL A 137 0.10 -10.25 -8.38
N LYS A 138 1.02 -9.46 -8.94
CA LYS A 138 2.10 -8.83 -8.14
C LYS A 138 1.55 -7.82 -7.13
N ALA A 139 0.52 -7.06 -7.48
CA ALA A 139 -0.13 -6.13 -6.57
C ALA A 139 -0.79 -6.85 -5.39
N VAL A 140 -1.50 -7.96 -5.63
CA VAL A 140 -2.09 -8.78 -4.56
C VAL A 140 -1.01 -9.40 -3.68
N GLN A 141 0.05 -9.96 -4.28
CA GLN A 141 1.19 -10.50 -3.53
C GLN A 141 1.86 -9.44 -2.64
N ALA A 142 1.97 -8.21 -3.12
CA ALA A 142 2.53 -7.10 -2.35
C ALA A 142 1.67 -6.73 -1.15
N LEU A 143 0.34 -6.65 -1.33
CA LEU A 143 -0.61 -6.39 -0.26
C LEU A 143 -0.59 -7.50 0.79
N TRP A 144 -0.53 -8.76 0.36
CA TRP A 144 -0.41 -9.90 1.28
C TRP A 144 0.94 -10.00 1.97
N GLY A 145 2.01 -9.48 1.36
CA GLY A 145 3.34 -9.49 1.95
C GLY A 145 3.55 -8.43 3.03
N ASP A 146 2.80 -7.33 3.00
CA ASP A 146 2.94 -6.21 3.92
C ASP A 146 2.24 -6.52 5.27
N PRO A 147 3.00 -6.63 6.38
CA PRO A 147 2.44 -6.95 7.69
C PRO A 147 1.43 -5.93 8.19
N ALA A 148 1.45 -4.68 7.69
CA ALA A 148 0.49 -3.64 8.09
C ALA A 148 -0.96 -3.99 7.71
N PHE A 149 -1.16 -4.89 6.74
CA PHE A 149 -2.49 -5.35 6.34
C PHE A 149 -2.88 -6.71 6.92
N ALA A 150 -2.00 -7.36 7.70
CA ALA A 150 -2.24 -8.74 8.17
C ALA A 150 -3.59 -8.88 8.90
N ASP A 151 -3.95 -7.92 9.74
CA ASP A 151 -5.20 -7.94 10.52
C ASP A 151 -6.45 -7.62 9.68
N HIS A 152 -6.26 -7.11 8.47
CA HIS A 152 -7.34 -6.75 7.55
C HIS A 152 -7.60 -7.80 6.47
N LEU A 153 -6.73 -8.82 6.36
CA LEU A 153 -6.84 -9.86 5.35
C LEU A 153 -7.71 -11.02 5.84
N VAL A 154 -8.83 -11.24 5.15
CA VAL A 154 -9.76 -12.33 5.47
C VAL A 154 -9.62 -13.45 4.43
N TYR A 155 -9.21 -14.63 4.90
CA TYR A 155 -8.92 -15.81 4.05
C TYR A 155 -9.99 -16.90 4.11
N LYS A 156 -11.01 -16.70 4.95
CA LYS A 156 -12.09 -17.67 5.14
C LYS A 156 -13.44 -16.99 5.13
N PRO A 157 -14.46 -17.63 4.55
CA PRO A 157 -15.81 -17.13 4.62
C PRO A 157 -16.31 -17.14 6.06
N SER A 158 -17.11 -16.14 6.43
CA SER A 158 -17.76 -16.05 7.73
C SER A 158 -19.26 -15.83 7.55
N ARG A 159 -20.06 -16.23 8.53
CA ARG A 159 -21.46 -15.82 8.64
C ARG A 159 -21.57 -14.90 9.83
N ILE A 160 -22.03 -13.68 9.59
CA ILE A 160 -22.27 -12.69 10.64
C ILE A 160 -23.78 -12.58 10.84
N PHE A 161 -24.22 -12.69 12.10
CA PHE A 161 -25.63 -12.56 12.48
C PHE A 161 -25.81 -11.45 13.51
N THR A 162 -26.95 -10.77 13.47
CA THR A 162 -27.34 -9.82 14.54
C THR A 162 -27.74 -10.59 15.79
N GLN A 163 -27.08 -10.31 16.93
CA GLN A 163 -27.45 -10.94 18.19
C GLN A 163 -28.78 -10.35 18.70
N GLY A 164 -29.84 -11.15 18.68
CA GLY A 164 -31.20 -10.74 19.05
C GLY A 164 -32.30 -11.41 18.21
N ALA A 165 -31.95 -11.97 17.05
CA ALA A 165 -32.85 -12.83 16.31
C ALA A 165 -32.82 -14.24 16.92
N GLN A 166 -33.89 -14.63 17.63
CA GLN A 166 -34.06 -15.99 18.20
C GLN A 166 -33.90 -17.09 17.15
N ASP A 167 -34.22 -16.77 15.90
CA ASP A 167 -33.81 -17.53 14.73
C ASP A 167 -32.61 -16.84 14.11
N GLN A 168 -31.49 -17.52 13.86
CA GLN A 168 -30.34 -16.99 13.10
C GLN A 168 -30.67 -16.70 11.60
N ARG A 169 -31.84 -16.17 11.30
CA ARG A 169 -32.34 -15.80 9.97
C ARG A 169 -31.83 -14.42 9.53
N SER A 170 -31.49 -13.54 10.46
CA SER A 170 -31.01 -12.19 10.19
C SER A 170 -29.49 -12.18 9.96
N ARG A 171 -29.08 -12.56 8.75
CA ARG A 171 -27.67 -12.55 8.31
C ARG A 171 -27.27 -11.18 7.77
N ILE A 172 -26.09 -10.72 8.16
CA ILE A 172 -25.46 -9.50 7.65
C ILE A 172 -24.59 -9.86 6.45
N TYR A 173 -24.73 -9.08 5.37
CA TYR A 173 -23.89 -9.16 4.18
C TYR A 173 -23.25 -7.79 3.97
N SER A 174 -21.94 -7.70 4.18
CA SER A 174 -21.16 -6.46 4.00
C SER A 174 -20.04 -6.66 2.98
N GLU A 175 -19.37 -7.80 3.05
CA GLU A 175 -18.18 -8.12 2.24
C GLU A 175 -18.32 -9.47 1.51
N MET A 176 -17.48 -9.74 0.50
CA MET A 176 -17.51 -11.01 -0.25
C MET A 176 -17.37 -12.24 0.65
N TRP A 177 -16.54 -12.17 1.69
CA TRP A 177 -16.32 -13.25 2.66
C TRP A 177 -17.52 -13.48 3.60
N THR A 178 -18.41 -12.48 3.75
CA THR A 178 -19.69 -12.64 4.46
C THR A 178 -20.80 -13.17 3.56
N GLY A 179 -20.55 -13.23 2.24
CA GLY A 179 -21.46 -13.67 1.19
C GLY A 179 -21.74 -15.18 1.19
N LYS A 180 -22.79 -15.59 0.47
CA LYS A 180 -23.08 -17.02 0.25
C LYS A 180 -22.07 -17.69 -0.69
N TRP A 181 -21.42 -16.93 -1.57
CA TRP A 181 -20.61 -17.49 -2.65
C TRP A 181 -19.30 -18.12 -2.15
N TRP A 182 -18.50 -17.46 -1.31
CA TRP A 182 -17.29 -18.09 -0.73
C TRP A 182 -17.61 -19.33 0.11
N TRP A 183 -18.78 -19.37 0.76
CA TRP A 183 -19.25 -20.55 1.48
C TRP A 183 -19.58 -21.75 0.59
N ALA A 184 -19.92 -21.51 -0.69
CA ALA A 184 -20.29 -22.55 -1.63
C ALA A 184 -19.10 -23.06 -2.45
N VAL A 185 -18.00 -22.30 -2.50
CA VAL A 185 -16.82 -22.57 -3.34
C VAL A 185 -15.64 -23.09 -2.52
N GLN A 186 -15.64 -22.90 -1.20
CA GLN A 186 -14.66 -23.50 -0.29
C GLN A 186 -14.89 -25.00 -0.05
#